data_AF-A0A8I0P1F5-F1
#
_entry.id   AF-A0A8I0P1F5-F1
#
_cell.length_a   1.000
_cell.length_b   1.000
_cell.length_c   1.000
_cell.angle_alpha   90.00
_cell.angle_beta   90.00
_cell.angle_gamma   90.00
#
_symmetry.space_group_name_H-M   'P 1'
#
loop_
_entity.id
_entity.type
_entity.pdbx_description
1 polymer ?
#
loop_
_entity_poly.entity_id
_entity_poly.type
_entity_poly.pdbx_seq_one_letter_code
_entity_poly.pdbx_strand_id
1 'polypeptide(L)'
;MTDENMADDAYQPTGGNEEQEDASPLDLQDALDERTYDDILDEGYSPPEKPLGVDRSGTTAAEQHEGESLDDRLRQEVPDVEVPPGDGIGDLTGGEGEPVDPEAGADRAGRLVAPDEGVRTDATKELVAEDEGIDGGAAAAEEAAMRVVPDDRLP
;
A
#
# COMPACT_ATOMS: atom_id res chain seq x y z
N MET A 1 19.31 16.40 35.25
CA MET A 1 18.69 16.89 34.01
C MET A 1 17.34 16.22 33.97
N THR A 2 16.29 16.98 34.27
CA THR A 2 14.91 16.50 34.33
C THR A 2 14.29 16.64 32.94
N ASP A 3 14.04 15.51 32.30
CA ASP A 3 13.22 15.38 31.10
C ASP A 3 11.74 15.49 31.49
N GLU A 4 11.25 16.71 31.64
CA GLU A 4 9.81 16.98 31.78
C GLU A 4 9.48 18.15 30.86
N ASN A 5 9.40 17.84 29.57
CA ASN A 5 8.78 18.69 28.55
C ASN A 5 7.79 17.80 27.79
N MET A 6 6.88 17.16 28.54
CA MET A 6 5.67 16.60 27.97
C MET A 6 4.80 17.78 27.54
N ALA A 7 4.18 17.67 26.37
CA ALA A 7 3.46 18.74 25.67
C ALA A 7 2.13 19.16 26.34
N ASP A 8 2.11 19.18 27.67
CA ASP A 8 0.92 19.33 28.51
C ASP A 8 0.59 20.82 28.76
N ASP A 9 1.56 21.72 28.51
CA ASP A 9 1.42 23.18 28.64
C ASP A 9 0.91 23.86 27.36
N ALA A 10 0.67 23.10 26.29
CA ALA A 10 0.01 23.63 25.10
C ALA A 10 -1.46 23.91 25.43
N TYR A 11 -1.85 25.19 25.37
CA TYR A 11 -3.24 25.61 25.48
C TYR A 11 -4.10 24.89 24.43
N GLN A 12 -4.86 23.89 24.87
CA GLN A 12 -5.89 23.19 24.10
C GLN A 12 -7.21 23.92 24.34
N PRO A 13 -7.73 24.72 23.39
CA PRO A 13 -9.03 25.35 23.56
C PRO A 13 -10.13 24.27 23.58
N THR A 14 -10.55 23.82 24.77
CA THR A 14 -11.87 23.17 24.96
C THR A 14 -12.93 24.26 25.11
N GLY A 15 -12.94 25.19 24.15
CA GLY A 15 -13.87 26.32 24.07
C GLY A 15 -15.21 25.83 23.57
N GLY A 16 -15.97 25.18 24.46
CA GLY A 16 -17.26 24.60 24.14
C GLY A 16 -17.11 23.18 23.61
N ASN A 17 -17.22 22.19 24.49
CA ASN A 17 -17.90 20.97 24.10
C ASN A 17 -19.34 21.39 23.81
N GLU A 18 -19.58 21.97 22.64
CA GLU A 18 -20.80 21.62 21.93
C GLU A 18 -20.74 20.10 21.90
N GLU A 19 -21.56 19.45 22.72
CA GLU A 19 -21.92 18.07 22.46
C GLU A 19 -22.24 18.07 20.97
N GLN A 20 -21.38 17.48 20.16
CA GLN A 20 -21.70 17.25 18.77
C GLN A 20 -22.89 16.29 18.87
N GLU A 21 -24.11 16.85 18.86
CA GLU A 21 -25.34 16.06 18.91
C GLU A 21 -25.33 15.05 17.74
N ASP A 22 -24.60 15.37 16.67
CA ASP A 22 -24.30 14.52 15.49
C ASP A 22 -23.11 13.55 15.64
N ALA A 23 -22.35 13.56 16.75
CA ALA A 23 -21.27 12.60 17.01
C ALA A 23 -21.72 11.42 17.87
N SER A 24 -22.98 11.38 18.31
CA SER A 24 -23.55 10.16 18.86
C SER A 24 -23.65 9.13 17.73
N PRO A 25 -23.25 7.86 17.97
CA PRO A 25 -23.61 6.77 17.07
C PRO A 25 -25.10 6.84 16.76
N LEU A 26 -25.45 6.72 15.48
CA LEU A 26 -26.85 6.71 15.04
C LEU A 26 -27.59 5.58 15.75
N ASP A 27 -28.84 5.82 16.14
CA ASP A 27 -29.69 4.73 16.61
C ASP A 27 -29.92 3.78 15.44
N LEU A 28 -29.61 2.49 15.65
CA LEU A 28 -29.71 1.47 14.61
C LEU A 28 -31.15 1.30 14.12
N GLN A 29 -32.14 1.67 14.94
CA GLN A 29 -33.55 1.66 14.57
C GLN A 29 -33.93 2.78 13.58
N ASP A 30 -33.17 3.88 13.56
CA ASP A 30 -33.48 5.09 12.79
C ASP A 30 -32.53 5.31 11.59
N ALA A 31 -31.49 4.49 11.45
CA ALA A 31 -30.52 4.56 10.38
C ALA A 31 -30.92 3.68 9.18
N LEU A 32 -30.79 4.22 7.97
CA LEU A 32 -31.11 3.52 6.72
C LEU A 32 -30.05 2.47 6.41
N ASP A 33 -30.49 1.31 5.92
CA ASP A 33 -29.65 0.15 5.58
C ASP A 33 -28.83 -0.42 6.76
N GLU A 34 -29.15 -0.06 8.00
CA GLU A 34 -28.61 -0.71 9.18
C GLU A 34 -29.32 -2.02 9.48
N ARG A 35 -28.59 -2.92 10.13
CA ARG A 35 -29.08 -4.25 10.50
C ARG A 35 -30.17 -4.12 11.56
N THR A 36 -31.25 -4.89 11.42
CA THR A 36 -32.31 -4.91 12.43
C THR A 36 -31.85 -5.65 13.69
N TYR A 37 -32.55 -5.41 14.81
CA TYR A 37 -32.27 -6.10 16.06
C TYR A 37 -32.39 -7.63 15.93
N ASP A 38 -33.34 -8.11 15.12
CA ASP A 38 -33.52 -9.54 14.85
C ASP A 38 -32.33 -10.10 14.04
N ASP A 39 -31.81 -9.36 13.05
CA ASP A 39 -30.63 -9.77 12.25
C ASP A 39 -29.38 -9.95 13.13
N ILE A 40 -29.23 -9.11 14.16
CA ILE A 40 -28.12 -9.19 15.11
C ILE A 40 -28.26 -10.42 16.02
N LEU A 41 -29.48 -10.79 16.39
CA LEU A 41 -29.76 -11.95 17.24
C LEU A 41 -29.63 -13.28 16.48
N ASP A 42 -29.89 -13.27 15.17
CA ASP A 42 -29.76 -14.46 14.30
C ASP A 42 -28.30 -14.74 13.88
N GLU A 43 -27.38 -13.77 14.06
CA GLU A 43 -25.97 -13.95 13.73
C GLU A 43 -25.26 -14.87 14.74
N GLY A 44 -24.80 -16.01 14.25
CA GLY A 44 -24.02 -16.97 15.03
C GLY A 44 -22.53 -16.79 14.78
N TYR A 45 -21.75 -16.56 15.83
CA TYR A 45 -20.30 -16.70 15.71
C TYR A 45 -19.95 -18.17 15.47
N SER A 46 -19.41 -18.49 14.28
CA SER A 46 -18.86 -19.81 13.97
C SER A 46 -17.36 -19.82 14.29
N PRO A 47 -16.93 -20.48 15.37
CA PRO A 47 -15.51 -20.55 15.69
C PRO A 47 -14.74 -21.32 14.61
N PRO A 48 -13.44 -21.04 14.43
CA PRO A 48 -12.61 -21.83 13.53
C PRO A 48 -12.69 -23.32 13.85
N GLU A 49 -12.85 -24.17 12.84
CA GLU A 49 -12.91 -25.63 13.04
C GLU A 49 -11.58 -26.24 13.53
N LYS A 50 -10.51 -25.44 13.53
CA LYS A 50 -9.15 -25.85 13.90
C LYS A 50 -8.42 -24.72 14.63
N PRO A 51 -7.53 -25.05 15.58
CA PRO A 51 -6.69 -24.06 16.23
C PRO A 51 -5.80 -23.35 15.21
N LEU A 52 -5.80 -22.02 15.24
CA LEU A 52 -4.99 -21.19 14.36
C LEU A 52 -3.64 -20.90 15.00
N GLY A 53 -2.56 -21.08 14.25
CA GLY A 53 -1.21 -20.68 14.67
C GLY A 53 -0.53 -21.62 15.67
N VAL A 54 -1.18 -22.70 16.13
CA VAL A 54 -0.54 -23.70 17.00
C VAL A 54 0.65 -24.41 16.36
N ASP A 55 0.65 -24.51 15.03
CA ASP A 55 1.73 -25.13 14.25
C ASP A 55 2.74 -24.08 13.73
N ARG A 56 2.61 -22.80 14.13
CA ARG A 56 3.54 -21.73 13.71
C ARG A 56 4.64 -21.50 14.75
N SER A 57 5.84 -21.20 14.27
CA SER A 57 6.95 -20.72 15.10
C SER A 57 6.66 -19.32 15.65
N GLY A 58 7.11 -19.03 16.86
CA GLY A 58 6.99 -17.71 17.50
C GLY A 58 5.80 -17.58 18.45
N THR A 59 5.16 -18.69 18.81
CA THR A 59 4.06 -18.71 19.78
C THR A 59 4.57 -18.73 21.23
N THR A 60 5.82 -19.14 21.45
CA THR A 60 6.46 -19.13 22.77
C THR A 60 7.51 -18.02 22.91
N ALA A 61 7.78 -17.59 24.14
CA ALA A 61 8.78 -16.55 24.42
C ALA A 61 10.20 -16.96 24.02
N ALA A 62 10.51 -18.26 24.08
CA ALA A 62 11.79 -18.80 23.63
C ALA A 62 11.93 -18.72 22.10
N GLU A 63 10.89 -19.12 21.35
CA GLU A 63 10.87 -19.02 19.89
C GLU A 63 10.98 -17.59 19.39
N GLN A 64 10.33 -16.63 20.06
CA GLN A 64 10.46 -15.21 19.69
C GLN A 64 11.88 -14.67 19.91
N HIS A 65 12.58 -15.16 20.93
CA HIS A 65 13.96 -14.76 21.21
C HIS A 65 14.95 -15.42 20.23
N GLU A 66 14.74 -16.69 19.89
CA GLU A 66 15.56 -17.41 18.91
C GLU A 66 15.32 -16.90 17.48
N GLY A 67 14.08 -16.50 17.19
CA GLY A 67 13.64 -16.11 15.86
C GLY A 67 13.42 -17.31 14.95
N GLU A 68 12.73 -17.07 13.84
CA GLU A 68 12.44 -18.09 12.85
C GLU A 68 13.59 -18.25 11.84
N SER A 69 13.90 -19.49 11.45
CA SER A 69 14.90 -19.75 10.43
C SER A 69 14.43 -19.37 9.02
N LEU A 70 15.36 -19.09 8.11
CA LEU A 70 15.01 -18.80 6.72
C LEU A 70 14.26 -19.97 6.05
N ASP A 71 14.67 -21.21 6.33
CA ASP A 71 14.05 -22.41 5.76
C ASP A 71 12.61 -22.58 6.25
N ASP A 72 12.31 -22.19 7.50
CA ASP A 72 10.94 -22.21 8.03
C ASP A 72 10.05 -21.18 7.34
N ARG A 73 10.58 -19.96 7.14
CA ARG A 73 9.88 -18.88 6.43
C ARG A 73 9.57 -19.25 4.99
N LEU A 74 10.54 -19.85 4.28
CA LEU A 74 10.35 -20.31 2.90
C LEU A 74 9.30 -21.43 2.80
N ARG A 75 9.20 -22.30 3.80
CA ARG A 75 8.15 -23.34 3.84
C ARG A 75 6.74 -22.80 4.05
N GLN A 76 6.61 -21.59 4.60
CA GLN A 76 5.33 -20.92 4.82
C GLN A 76 4.89 -20.06 3.64
N GLU A 77 5.80 -19.78 2.70
CA GLU A 77 5.50 -18.99 1.52
C GLU A 77 4.42 -19.68 0.66
N VAL A 78 3.42 -18.90 0.26
CA VAL A 78 2.39 -19.32 -0.70
C VAL A 78 2.66 -18.54 -1.99
N PRO A 79 2.70 -19.20 -3.16
CA PRO A 79 2.86 -18.49 -4.42
C PRO A 79 1.80 -17.42 -4.60
N ASP A 80 2.21 -16.27 -5.12
CA ASP A 80 1.28 -15.20 -5.48
C ASP A 80 0.24 -15.70 -6.47
N VAL A 81 -1.00 -15.24 -6.29
CA VAL A 81 -2.09 -15.54 -7.22
C VAL A 81 -1.99 -14.59 -8.40
N GLU A 82 -1.70 -15.13 -9.59
CA GLU A 82 -1.76 -14.34 -10.82
C GLU A 82 -3.19 -13.82 -11.02
N VAL A 83 -3.30 -12.50 -11.24
CA VAL A 83 -4.56 -11.90 -11.69
C VAL A 83 -4.92 -12.54 -13.04
N PRO A 84 -6.17 -12.97 -13.27
CA PRO A 84 -6.59 -13.50 -14.56
C PRO A 84 -6.21 -12.52 -15.69
N PRO A 85 -5.82 -13.02 -16.88
CA PRO A 85 -5.48 -12.14 -17.99
C PRO A 85 -6.70 -11.28 -18.34
N GLY A 86 -6.59 -9.98 -18.06
CA GLY A 86 -7.53 -8.97 -18.53
C GLY A 86 -7.26 -8.62 -20.00
N ASP A 87 -8.15 -7.84 -20.60
CA ASP A 87 -7.92 -7.21 -21.91
C ASP A 87 -6.86 -6.09 -21.85
N GLY A 88 -6.34 -5.80 -20.65
CA GLY A 88 -5.33 -4.77 -20.41
C GLY A 88 -5.93 -3.36 -20.35
N ILE A 89 -7.27 -3.22 -20.33
CA ILE A 89 -7.94 -1.92 -20.34
C ILE A 89 -9.07 -1.89 -19.29
N GLY A 90 -8.83 -1.22 -18.17
CA GLY A 90 -9.82 -1.04 -17.10
C GLY A 90 -10.04 -2.27 -16.20
N ASP A 91 -10.97 -2.14 -15.25
CA ASP A 91 -11.36 -3.17 -14.28
C ASP A 91 -12.49 -4.09 -14.79
N LEU A 92 -13.11 -3.75 -15.92
CA LEU A 92 -14.23 -4.47 -16.51
C LEU A 92 -13.80 -5.31 -17.72
N THR A 93 -13.78 -6.63 -17.55
CA THR A 93 -13.48 -7.57 -18.63
C THR A 93 -14.46 -7.45 -19.81
N GLY A 94 -13.95 -7.13 -21.00
CA GLY A 94 -14.74 -7.00 -22.22
C GLY A 94 -15.51 -5.68 -22.34
N GLY A 95 -15.21 -4.71 -21.48
CA GLY A 95 -15.68 -3.34 -21.61
C GLY A 95 -14.90 -2.56 -22.69
N GLU A 96 -15.32 -1.32 -22.97
CA GLU A 96 -14.55 -0.43 -23.85
C GLU A 96 -13.22 0.03 -23.21
N GLY A 97 -13.07 -0.24 -21.90
CA GLY A 97 -11.91 0.13 -21.11
C GLY A 97 -11.78 1.64 -20.89
N GLU A 98 -10.97 2.06 -19.92
CA GLU A 98 -10.69 3.48 -19.70
C GLU A 98 -9.74 3.99 -20.81
N PRO A 99 -10.04 5.15 -21.45
CA PRO A 99 -9.14 5.73 -22.44
C PRO A 99 -7.79 6.07 -21.80
N VAL A 100 -6.73 5.43 -22.28
CA VAL A 100 -5.36 5.69 -21.82
C VAL A 100 -4.83 6.93 -22.53
N ASP A 101 -4.33 7.89 -21.76
CA ASP A 101 -3.66 9.07 -22.29
C ASP A 101 -2.40 8.65 -23.09
N PRO A 102 -2.19 9.12 -24.32
CA PRO A 102 -0.96 8.87 -25.08
C PRO A 102 0.32 9.20 -24.30
N GLU A 103 0.26 10.17 -23.38
CA GLU A 103 1.35 10.61 -22.52
C GLU A 103 1.55 9.72 -21.27
N ALA A 104 0.72 8.67 -21.07
CA ALA A 104 0.87 7.75 -19.94
C ALA A 104 2.07 6.81 -20.06
N GLY A 105 2.55 6.54 -21.29
CA GLY A 105 3.68 5.66 -21.56
C GLY A 105 3.37 4.17 -21.35
N ALA A 106 3.92 3.31 -22.22
CA ALA A 106 3.69 1.85 -22.14
C ALA A 106 4.77 1.16 -21.29
N ASP A 107 6.01 1.60 -21.47
CA ASP A 107 7.19 0.99 -20.86
C ASP A 107 7.60 1.76 -19.62
N ARG A 108 8.00 1.02 -18.60
CA ARG A 108 8.52 1.58 -17.35
C ARG A 108 9.90 2.19 -17.59
N ALA A 109 10.18 3.35 -16.99
CA ALA A 109 11.51 3.93 -16.97
C ALA A 109 12.46 3.15 -16.05
N GLY A 110 13.70 2.93 -16.51
CA GLY A 110 14.77 2.36 -15.70
C GLY A 110 15.61 3.42 -14.99
N ARG A 111 16.83 3.04 -14.62
CA ARG A 111 17.78 3.91 -13.92
C ARG A 111 18.40 4.89 -14.90
N LEU A 112 18.18 6.18 -14.69
CA LEU A 112 18.78 7.24 -15.50
C LEU A 112 20.17 7.61 -15.00
N VAL A 113 21.17 7.54 -15.88
CA VAL A 113 22.56 7.88 -15.60
C VAL A 113 23.00 9.05 -16.47
N ALA A 114 23.45 10.13 -15.84
CA ALA A 114 23.99 11.28 -16.55
C ALA A 114 25.36 10.94 -17.19
N PRO A 115 25.79 11.64 -18.26
CA PRO A 115 27.05 11.35 -18.96
C PRO A 115 28.32 11.42 -18.09
N ASP A 116 28.29 12.16 -16.98
CA ASP A 116 29.39 12.28 -16.02
C ASP A 116 29.36 11.20 -14.92
N GLU A 117 28.32 10.34 -14.94
CA GLU A 117 27.99 9.31 -13.95
C GLU A 117 27.84 9.88 -12.52
N GLY A 118 27.60 11.19 -12.38
CA GLY A 118 27.49 11.87 -11.09
C GLY A 118 28.80 11.98 -10.28
N VAL A 119 29.94 11.58 -10.86
CA VAL A 119 31.25 11.58 -10.18
C VAL A 119 32.31 12.43 -10.90
N ARG A 120 32.07 12.80 -12.16
CA ARG A 120 32.99 13.63 -12.95
C ARG A 120 32.49 15.08 -13.01
N THR A 121 33.28 15.94 -13.64
CA THR A 121 32.86 17.32 -13.90
C THR A 121 31.78 17.33 -14.98
N ASP A 122 30.65 17.97 -14.69
CA ASP A 122 29.60 18.19 -15.67
C ASP A 122 30.11 19.07 -16.82
N ALA A 123 30.02 18.53 -18.03
CA ALA A 123 30.46 19.18 -19.26
C ALA A 123 29.27 19.66 -20.12
N THR A 124 28.04 19.33 -19.74
CA THR A 124 26.84 19.55 -20.55
C THR A 124 25.89 20.48 -19.80
N LYS A 125 25.37 21.52 -20.48
CA LYS A 125 24.43 22.46 -19.84
C LYS A 125 22.98 21.94 -19.81
N GLU A 126 22.72 20.87 -20.54
CA GLU A 126 21.41 20.26 -20.73
C GLU A 126 21.22 19.16 -19.68
N LEU A 127 19.98 18.98 -19.20
CA LEU A 127 19.63 17.90 -18.30
C LEU A 127 19.33 16.64 -19.13
N VAL A 128 20.35 15.82 -19.35
CA VAL A 128 20.27 14.61 -20.17
C VAL A 128 20.80 13.40 -19.39
N ALA A 129 20.23 12.23 -19.64
CA ALA A 129 20.64 10.97 -19.04
C ALA A 129 20.30 9.79 -19.97
N GLU A 130 21.02 8.69 -19.81
CA GLU A 130 20.77 7.40 -20.49
C GLU A 130 20.07 6.44 -19.53
N ASP A 131 19.07 5.70 -20.03
CA ASP A 131 18.37 4.66 -19.27
C ASP A 131 19.18 3.36 -19.31
N GLU A 132 19.74 2.97 -18.16
CA GLU A 132 20.54 1.77 -17.96
C GLU A 132 19.72 0.55 -17.47
N GLY A 133 18.39 0.63 -17.62
CA GLY A 133 17.46 -0.45 -17.28
C GLY A 133 17.09 -0.54 -15.80
N ILE A 134 16.28 -1.54 -15.47
CA ILE A 134 15.79 -1.79 -14.11
C ILE A 134 16.86 -2.55 -13.33
N ASP A 135 17.36 -1.97 -12.24
CA ASP A 135 18.19 -2.70 -11.29
C ASP A 135 17.28 -3.66 -10.51
N GLY A 136 17.56 -4.97 -10.52
CA GLY A 136 16.65 -6.04 -10.10
C GLY A 136 16.22 -6.06 -8.62
N GLY A 137 16.44 -4.97 -7.87
CA GLY A 137 15.79 -4.71 -6.60
C GLY A 137 14.33 -4.29 -6.81
N ALA A 138 13.46 -4.64 -5.86
CA ALA A 138 12.10 -4.13 -5.86
C ALA A 138 12.16 -2.60 -5.76
N ALA A 139 11.92 -1.94 -6.89
CA ALA A 139 11.95 -0.50 -6.96
C ALA A 139 10.87 0.09 -6.05
N ALA A 140 11.10 1.30 -5.56
CA ALA A 140 10.10 2.02 -4.78
C ALA A 140 8.81 2.23 -5.60
N ALA A 141 7.68 2.46 -4.92
CA ALA A 141 6.40 2.67 -5.59
C ALA A 141 6.47 3.85 -6.57
N GLU A 142 7.18 4.91 -6.20
CA GLU A 142 7.40 6.10 -7.01
C GLU A 142 8.23 5.79 -8.26
N GLU A 143 9.28 4.99 -8.12
CA GLU A 143 10.10 4.55 -9.25
C GLU A 143 9.35 3.60 -10.18
N ALA A 144 8.42 2.80 -9.63
CA ALA A 144 7.55 1.91 -10.40
C ALA A 144 6.46 2.65 -11.17
N ALA A 145 6.11 3.86 -10.73
CA ALA A 145 5.12 4.70 -11.38
C ALA A 145 5.66 5.41 -12.64
N MET A 146 6.98 5.58 -12.77
CA MET A 146 7.59 6.32 -13.88
C MET A 146 7.60 5.52 -15.20
N ARG A 147 7.18 6.16 -16.30
CA ARG A 147 7.01 5.56 -17.63
C ARG A 147 7.59 6.42 -18.73
N VAL A 148 8.02 5.79 -19.82
CA VAL A 148 8.61 6.46 -21.00
C VAL A 148 7.54 6.68 -22.06
N VAL A 149 7.50 7.91 -22.60
CA VAL A 149 6.67 8.29 -23.74
C VAL A 149 7.58 8.50 -24.96
N PRO A 150 7.45 7.68 -26.01
CA PRO A 150 8.21 7.87 -27.25
C PRO A 150 7.83 9.17 -27.95
N ASP A 151 8.82 9.88 -28.51
CA ASP A 151 8.61 11.16 -29.21
C ASP A 151 7.64 11.04 -30.40
N ASP A 152 7.59 9.87 -31.05
CA ASP A 152 6.66 9.58 -32.16
C ASP A 152 5.20 9.43 -31.70
N ARG A 153 4.95 9.35 -30.39
CA ARG A 153 3.62 9.30 -29.78
C ARG A 153 3.17 10.61 -29.13
N LEU A 154 4.04 11.63 -29.09
CA LEU A 154 3.68 12.96 -28.59
C LEU A 154 2.91 13.75 -29.67
N PRO A 155 1.89 14.54 -29.28
CA PRO A 155 1.04 15.31 -30.21
C PRO A 155 1.74 16.51 -30.89
#